data_AF-A0A9E0TI17-F1
#
_entry.id   AF-A0A9E0TI17-F1
#
_cell.length_a   1.000
_cell.length_b   1.000
_cell.length_c   1.000
_cell.angle_alpha   90.00
_cell.angle_beta   90.00
_cell.angle_gamma   90.00
#
_symmetry.space_group_name_H-M   'P 1'
#
loop_
_entity.id
_entity.type
_entity.pdbx_description
1 polymer ?
#
loop_
_entity_poly.entity_id
_entity_poly.type
_entity_poly.pdbx_seq_one_letter_code
_entity_poly.pdbx_strand_id
1 'polypeptide(L)'
;MPALPSSPSSAATAGPGVLVAPPLRRRMACWLYEGLLLFGVVFVAGYLFGTLTQTRNALNNRHELQFFVFVVVGVYFGWFWSKGQTLAMKTWHIRVVDRQGQRLSQGRAVLRYLLCWVWFLPPLAAMAPFPLRAGEVTVLTVGWVLVWALLSRFRADRQFWHDAWAGTRLIDVRPTAP
;
A
#
# COMPACT_ATOMS: atom_id res chain seq x y z
N MET A 1 -39.20 39.57 -19.33
CA MET A 1 -38.46 38.70 -18.40
C MET A 1 -36.98 38.83 -18.69
N PRO A 2 -36.17 39.50 -17.85
CA PRO A 2 -34.73 39.56 -18.08
C PRO A 2 -34.09 38.24 -17.65
N ALA A 3 -33.26 37.66 -18.52
CA ALA A 3 -32.51 36.45 -18.25
C ALA A 3 -31.46 36.70 -17.15
N LEU A 4 -31.44 35.85 -16.13
CA LEU A 4 -30.42 35.87 -15.08
C LEU A 4 -29.05 35.49 -15.67
N PRO A 5 -27.95 36.19 -15.31
CA PRO A 5 -26.61 35.80 -15.71
C PRO A 5 -26.22 34.47 -15.05
N SER A 6 -25.83 33.49 -15.86
CA SER A 6 -25.23 32.24 -15.40
C SER A 6 -23.89 32.55 -14.72
N SER A 7 -23.79 32.23 -13.44
CA SER A 7 -22.52 32.28 -12.72
C SER A 7 -21.55 31.30 -13.40
N PRO A 8 -20.32 31.71 -13.78
CA PRO A 8 -19.33 30.75 -14.21
C PRO A 8 -19.01 29.85 -13.02
N SER A 9 -19.34 28.57 -13.16
CA SER A 9 -18.87 27.52 -12.27
C SER A 9 -17.35 27.66 -12.20
N SER A 10 -16.87 28.18 -11.07
CA SER A 10 -15.45 28.29 -10.77
C SER A 10 -14.95 26.85 -10.60
N ALA A 11 -14.60 26.23 -11.74
CA ALA A 11 -13.73 25.08 -11.77
C ALA A 11 -12.40 25.57 -11.22
N ALA A 12 -12.30 25.53 -9.89
CA ALA A 12 -11.08 25.77 -9.14
C ALA A 12 -10.04 24.82 -9.72
N THR A 13 -9.28 25.33 -10.68
CA THR A 13 -8.10 24.68 -11.21
C THR A 13 -7.11 24.79 -10.07
N ALA A 14 -7.15 23.79 -9.18
CA ALA A 14 -6.14 23.62 -8.17
C ALA A 14 -4.81 23.64 -8.93
N GLY A 15 -4.03 24.72 -8.74
CA GLY A 15 -2.72 24.86 -9.36
C GLY A 15 -1.90 23.60 -9.10
N PRO A 16 -0.89 23.28 -9.93
CA PRO A 16 -0.11 22.06 -9.80
C PRO A 16 0.46 21.95 -8.37
N GLY A 17 -0.27 21.24 -7.52
CA GLY A 17 0.04 21.12 -6.11
C GLY A 17 1.37 20.42 -6.03
N VAL A 18 2.34 21.04 -5.38
CA VAL A 18 3.68 20.48 -5.25
C VAL A 18 3.53 19.07 -4.69
N LEU A 19 3.89 18.07 -5.51
CA LEU A 19 3.76 16.65 -5.16
C LEU A 19 4.90 16.28 -4.20
N VAL A 20 4.77 16.72 -2.95
CA VAL A 20 5.77 16.53 -1.90
C VAL A 20 5.59 15.18 -1.23
N ALA A 21 6.66 14.39 -1.20
CA ALA A 21 6.70 13.12 -0.49
C ALA A 21 6.62 13.34 1.03
N PRO A 22 5.71 12.65 1.75
CA PRO A 22 5.70 12.63 3.20
C PRO A 22 7.06 12.22 3.80
N PRO A 23 7.46 12.77 4.96
CA PRO A 23 8.69 12.36 5.62
C PRO A 23 8.66 10.87 5.94
N LEU A 24 9.82 10.21 5.88
CA LEU A 24 9.93 8.75 6.00
C LEU A 24 9.24 8.22 7.27
N ARG A 25 9.40 8.89 8.41
CA ARG A 25 8.73 8.50 9.68
C ARG A 25 7.22 8.34 9.54
N ARG A 26 6.56 9.22 8.79
CA ARG A 26 5.11 9.20 8.60
C ARG A 26 4.69 8.11 7.62
N ARG A 27 5.50 7.86 6.58
CA ARG A 27 5.29 6.71 5.68
C ARG A 27 5.47 5.39 6.41
N MET A 28 6.46 5.28 7.29
CA MET A 28 6.66 4.08 8.12
C MET A 28 5.56 3.90 9.15
N ALA A 29 5.07 4.97 9.79
CA ALA A 29 3.92 4.90 10.69
C ALA A 29 2.64 4.46 9.93
N CYS A 30 2.42 4.99 8.73
CA CYS A 30 1.34 4.53 7.85
C CYS A 30 1.51 3.06 7.44
N TRP A 31 2.73 2.63 7.11
CA TRP A 31 3.03 1.23 6.75
C TRP A 31 2.74 0.27 7.93
N LEU A 32 3.16 0.63 9.15
CA LEU A 32 2.86 -0.14 10.36
C LEU A 32 1.36 -0.19 10.65
N TYR A 33 0.67 0.94 10.52
CA TYR A 33 -0.78 1.01 10.70
C TYR A 33 -1.49 0.12 9.68
N GLU A 34 -1.09 0.18 8.41
CA GLU A 34 -1.63 -0.69 7.36
C GLU A 34 -1.43 -2.17 7.71
N GLY A 35 -0.27 -2.54 8.27
CA GLY A 35 -0.02 -3.90 8.78
C GLY A 35 -1.02 -4.33 9.86
N LEU A 36 -1.35 -3.45 10.80
CA LEU A 36 -2.38 -3.71 11.82
C LEU A 36 -3.77 -3.91 11.22
N LEU A 37 -4.14 -3.09 10.22
CA LEU A 37 -5.43 -3.25 9.53
C LEU A 37 -5.48 -4.55 8.72
N LEU A 38 -4.40 -4.88 8.01
CA LEU A 38 -4.30 -6.11 7.23
C LEU A 38 -4.32 -7.34 8.13
N PHE A 39 -3.79 -7.29 9.34
CA PHE A 39 -3.94 -8.39 10.30
C PHE A 39 -5.42 -8.74 10.50
N GLY A 40 -6.28 -7.74 10.71
CA GLY A 40 -7.73 -7.95 10.82
C GLY A 40 -8.36 -8.51 9.52
N VAL A 41 -7.99 -7.96 8.36
CA VAL A 41 -8.48 -8.44 7.06
C VAL A 41 -8.10 -9.89 6.81
N VAL A 42 -6.84 -10.25 7.04
CA VAL A 42 -6.30 -11.61 6.84
C VAL A 42 -6.92 -12.58 7.84
N PHE A 43 -7.14 -12.17 9.09
CA PHE A 43 -7.82 -12.99 10.09
C PHE A 43 -9.24 -13.35 9.65
N VAL A 44 -10.03 -12.36 9.23
CA VAL A 44 -11.41 -12.59 8.74
C VAL A 44 -11.41 -13.44 7.46
N ALA A 45 -10.49 -13.18 6.54
CA ALA A 45 -10.34 -13.99 5.32
C ALA A 45 -10.01 -15.45 5.65
N GLY A 46 -9.05 -15.69 6.55
CA GLY A 46 -8.67 -17.03 6.99
C GLY A 46 -9.81 -17.76 7.70
N TYR A 47 -10.56 -17.07 8.56
CA TYR A 47 -11.76 -17.61 9.20
C TYR A 47 -12.82 -18.00 8.16
N LEU A 48 -13.15 -17.11 7.22
CA LEU A 48 -14.13 -17.37 6.16
C LEU A 48 -13.72 -18.54 5.26
N PHE A 49 -12.44 -18.59 4.88
CA PHE A 49 -11.91 -19.71 4.10
C PHE A 49 -12.06 -21.02 4.87
N GLY A 50 -11.66 -21.05 6.14
CA GLY A 50 -11.75 -22.24 7.00
C GLY A 50 -13.17 -22.75 7.18
N THR A 51 -14.14 -21.86 7.38
CA THR A 51 -15.55 -22.24 7.53
C THR A 51 -16.17 -22.76 6.22
N LEU A 52 -15.91 -22.10 5.09
CA LEU A 52 -16.44 -22.51 3.78
C LEU A 52 -15.87 -23.83 3.29
N THR A 53 -14.59 -24.09 3.56
CA THR A 53 -13.89 -25.31 3.10
C THR A 53 -13.99 -26.47 4.07
N GLN A 54 -14.62 -26.28 5.24
CA GLN A 54 -14.67 -27.26 6.33
C GLN A 54 -13.27 -27.82 6.66
N THR A 55 -12.24 -26.97 6.56
CA THR A 55 -10.85 -27.39 6.72
C THR A 55 -10.61 -27.84 8.17
N ARG A 56 -10.59 -29.16 8.40
CA ARG A 56 -10.26 -29.75 9.71
C ARG A 56 -8.75 -29.77 9.98
N ASN A 57 -7.92 -29.78 8.93
CA ASN A 57 -6.46 -29.72 9.00
C ASN A 57 -5.93 -28.56 8.16
N ALA A 58 -5.38 -27.52 8.81
CA ALA A 58 -4.88 -26.31 8.16
C ALA A 58 -3.76 -26.55 7.14
N LEU A 59 -3.08 -27.71 7.21
CA LEU A 59 -1.99 -28.08 6.29
C LEU A 59 -2.48 -28.58 4.92
N ASN A 60 -3.71 -29.08 4.82
CA ASN A 60 -4.21 -29.66 3.56
C ASN A 60 -4.55 -28.61 2.50
N ASN A 61 -4.94 -27.40 2.92
CA ASN A 61 -5.38 -26.32 2.02
C ASN A 61 -4.44 -25.11 2.05
N ARG A 62 -3.15 -25.34 2.32
CA ARG A 62 -2.19 -24.26 2.57
C ARG A 62 -2.04 -23.34 1.36
N HIS A 63 -1.90 -23.91 0.16
CA HIS A 63 -1.67 -23.13 -1.06
C HIS A 63 -2.92 -22.38 -1.49
N GLU A 64 -4.09 -23.00 -1.31
CA GLU A 64 -5.41 -22.44 -1.56
C GLU A 64 -5.67 -21.27 -0.62
N LEU A 65 -5.38 -21.42 0.68
CA LEU A 65 -5.48 -20.35 1.66
C LEU A 65 -4.51 -19.20 1.33
N GLN A 66 -3.25 -19.50 0.98
CA GLN A 66 -2.27 -18.49 0.58
C GLN A 66 -2.74 -17.71 -0.65
N PHE A 67 -3.24 -18.40 -1.68
CA PHE A 67 -3.80 -17.77 -2.87
C PHE A 67 -5.04 -16.94 -2.54
N PHE A 68 -5.95 -17.47 -1.72
CA PHE A 68 -7.15 -16.74 -1.29
C PHE A 68 -6.80 -15.44 -0.55
N VAL A 69 -5.87 -15.50 0.42
CA VAL A 69 -5.40 -14.32 1.15
C VAL A 69 -4.69 -13.35 0.21
N PHE A 70 -3.85 -13.83 -0.71
CA PHE A 70 -3.22 -13.01 -1.73
C PHE A 70 -4.26 -12.22 -2.54
N VAL A 71 -5.31 -12.89 -3.02
CA VAL A 71 -6.38 -12.25 -3.79
C VAL A 71 -7.15 -11.25 -2.93
N VAL A 72 -7.54 -11.59 -1.71
CA VAL A 72 -8.28 -10.67 -0.80
C VAL A 72 -7.48 -9.40 -0.53
N VAL A 73 -6.19 -9.52 -0.22
CA VAL A 73 -5.32 -8.36 0.02
C VAL A 73 -5.08 -7.57 -1.27
N GLY A 74 -4.97 -8.25 -2.41
CA GLY A 74 -4.86 -7.62 -3.72
C GLY A 74 -6.10 -6.79 -4.09
N VAL A 75 -7.30 -7.33 -3.84
CA VAL A 75 -8.57 -6.61 -4.04
C VAL A 75 -8.67 -5.42 -3.09
N TYR A 76 -8.33 -5.61 -1.81
CA TYR A 76 -8.29 -4.53 -0.82
C TYR A 76 -7.46 -3.35 -1.32
N PHE A 77 -6.18 -3.60 -1.66
CA PHE A 77 -5.29 -2.53 -2.08
C PHE A 77 -5.62 -1.97 -3.47
N GLY A 78 -5.96 -2.82 -4.44
CA GLY A 78 -6.38 -2.39 -5.78
C GLY A 78 -7.54 -1.39 -5.72
N TRP A 79 -8.56 -1.71 -4.93
CA TRP A 79 -9.70 -0.83 -4.70
C TRP A 79 -9.32 0.46 -3.97
N PHE A 80 -8.70 0.38 -2.78
CA PHE A 80 -8.41 1.59 -2.01
C PHE A 80 -7.40 2.52 -2.69
N TRP A 81 -6.39 1.99 -3.37
CA TRP A 81 -5.40 2.82 -4.07
C TRP A 81 -5.94 3.45 -5.34
N SER A 82 -6.85 2.78 -6.07
CA SER A 82 -7.55 3.44 -7.20
C SER A 82 -8.47 4.59 -6.73
N LYS A 83 -8.98 4.53 -5.49
CA LYS A 83 -9.68 5.66 -4.84
C LYS A 83 -8.72 6.71 -4.25
N GLY A 84 -7.44 6.35 -4.09
CA GLY A 84 -6.32 7.21 -3.71
C GLY A 84 -5.85 7.08 -2.26
N GLN A 85 -6.62 6.47 -1.35
CA GLN A 85 -6.26 6.37 0.07
C GLN A 85 -6.89 5.14 0.73
N THR A 86 -6.07 4.36 1.45
CA THR A 86 -6.54 3.41 2.47
C THR A 86 -6.93 4.15 3.74
N LEU A 87 -7.50 3.42 4.72
CA LEU A 87 -7.81 4.00 6.03
C LEU A 87 -6.54 4.51 6.74
N ALA A 88 -5.44 3.75 6.72
CA ALA A 88 -4.16 4.19 7.30
C ALA A 88 -3.61 5.42 6.56
N MET A 89 -3.72 5.47 5.24
CA MET A 89 -3.31 6.66 4.49
C MET A 89 -4.12 7.89 4.88
N LYS A 90 -5.44 7.75 5.12
CA LYS A 90 -6.27 8.86 5.60
C LYS A 90 -5.84 9.35 6.98
N THR A 91 -5.59 8.45 7.95
CA THR A 91 -5.17 8.84 9.31
C THR A 91 -3.85 9.61 9.29
N TRP A 92 -2.94 9.25 8.39
CA TRP A 92 -1.64 9.91 8.25
C TRP A 92 -1.58 11.04 7.21
N HIS A 93 -2.72 11.45 6.64
CA HIS A 93 -2.80 12.51 5.61
C HIS A 93 -1.87 12.24 4.41
N ILE A 94 -1.88 11.00 3.93
CA ILE A 94 -1.13 10.54 2.76
C ILE A 94 -2.12 10.20 1.66
N ARG A 95 -1.82 10.54 0.41
CA ARG A 95 -2.55 10.06 -0.77
C ARG A 95 -1.59 9.40 -1.76
N VAL A 96 -2.03 8.31 -2.36
CA VAL A 96 -1.33 7.70 -3.50
C VAL A 96 -1.89 8.27 -4.80
N VAL A 97 -0.99 8.73 -5.65
CA VAL A 97 -1.27 9.33 -6.96
C VAL A 97 -0.28 8.79 -7.99
N ASP A 98 -0.54 9.01 -9.27
CA ASP A 98 0.45 8.74 -10.30
C ASP A 98 1.51 9.84 -10.43
N ARG A 99 2.39 9.73 -11.43
CA ARG A 99 3.46 10.70 -11.66
C ARG A 99 2.94 12.12 -11.93
N GLN A 100 1.74 12.23 -12.50
CA GLN A 100 1.06 13.46 -12.84
C GLN A 100 0.14 13.97 -11.72
N GLY A 101 0.11 13.29 -10.57
CA GLY A 101 -0.76 13.66 -9.45
C GLY A 101 -2.22 13.20 -9.62
N GLN A 102 -2.51 12.40 -10.65
CA GLN A 102 -3.85 11.89 -10.91
C GLN A 102 -4.14 10.61 -10.12
N ARG A 103 -5.41 10.21 -10.10
CA ARG A 103 -5.84 8.95 -9.49
C ARG A 103 -5.22 7.75 -10.22
N LEU A 104 -4.91 6.70 -9.48
CA LEU A 104 -4.38 5.47 -10.07
C LEU A 104 -5.48 4.74 -10.86
N SER A 105 -5.12 4.24 -12.04
CA SER A 105 -5.91 3.20 -12.69
C SER A 105 -5.85 1.89 -11.91
N GLN A 106 -6.84 1.03 -12.08
CA GLN A 106 -6.86 -0.30 -11.43
C GLN A 106 -5.61 -1.12 -11.79
N GLY A 107 -5.20 -1.12 -13.07
CA GLY A 107 -3.99 -1.82 -13.52
C GLY A 107 -2.72 -1.31 -12.81
N ARG A 108 -2.60 0.00 -12.60
CA ARG A 108 -1.46 0.58 -11.87
C ARG A 108 -1.50 0.24 -10.38
N ALA A 109 -2.68 0.18 -9.77
CA ALA A 109 -2.84 -0.24 -8.39
C ALA A 109 -2.46 -1.72 -8.19
N VAL A 110 -2.85 -2.60 -9.12
CA VAL A 110 -2.44 -4.02 -9.11
C VAL A 110 -0.93 -4.17 -9.34
N LEU A 111 -0.35 -3.44 -10.29
CA LEU A 111 1.11 -3.45 -10.51
C LEU A 111 1.85 -3.01 -9.23
N ARG A 112 1.39 -1.95 -8.58
CA ARG A 112 1.92 -1.50 -7.30
C ARG A 112 1.81 -2.59 -6.24
N TYR A 113 0.70 -3.32 -6.19
CA TYR A 113 0.49 -4.40 -5.23
C TYR A 113 1.49 -5.55 -5.44
N LEU A 114 1.69 -5.97 -6.69
CA LEU A 114 2.70 -6.98 -7.03
C LEU A 114 4.10 -6.52 -6.64
N LEU A 115 4.45 -5.27 -6.91
CA LEU A 115 5.76 -4.71 -6.57
C LEU A 115 5.96 -4.55 -5.06
N CYS A 116 4.89 -4.37 -4.26
CA CYS A 116 4.98 -4.34 -2.81
C CYS A 116 5.47 -5.67 -2.21
N TRP A 117 5.38 -6.80 -2.93
CA TRP A 117 5.93 -8.06 -2.45
C TRP A 117 7.46 -8.02 -2.24
N VAL A 118 8.17 -7.05 -2.81
CA VAL A 118 9.61 -6.82 -2.53
C VAL A 118 9.88 -6.56 -1.04
N TRP A 119 8.90 -6.10 -0.27
CA TRP A 119 9.03 -5.92 1.19
C TRP A 119 9.21 -7.24 1.94
N PHE A 120 8.73 -8.37 1.38
CA PHE A 120 8.67 -9.65 2.09
C PHE A 120 9.27 -10.83 1.31
N LEU A 121 9.30 -10.79 -0.02
CA LEU A 121 9.82 -11.88 -0.86
C LEU A 121 11.28 -12.24 -0.55
N PRO A 122 12.22 -11.29 -0.39
CA PRO A 122 13.63 -11.67 -0.18
C PRO A 122 13.87 -12.40 1.15
N PRO A 123 13.34 -11.94 2.31
CA PRO A 123 13.40 -12.73 3.55
C PRO A 123 12.70 -14.09 3.45
N LEU A 124 11.55 -14.17 2.77
CA LEU A 124 10.83 -15.44 2.58
C LEU A 124 11.60 -16.42 1.68
N ALA A 125 12.21 -15.93 0.60
CA ALA A 125 13.01 -16.74 -0.30
C ALA A 125 14.26 -17.30 0.38
N ALA A 126 14.84 -16.56 1.34
CA ALA A 126 15.97 -17.04 2.14
C ALA A 126 15.59 -18.24 3.04
N MET A 127 14.31 -18.44 3.35
CA MET A 127 13.87 -19.61 4.15
C MET A 127 13.91 -20.92 3.36
N ALA A 128 13.98 -20.89 2.02
CA ALA A 128 14.04 -22.11 1.21
C ALA A 128 15.42 -22.81 1.25
N PRO A 129 16.56 -22.11 1.03
CA PRO A 129 17.87 -22.74 1.08
C PRO A 129 18.47 -22.82 2.49
N PHE A 130 17.99 -22.03 3.46
CA PHE A 130 18.57 -21.96 4.80
C PHE A 130 17.57 -22.41 5.88
N PRO A 131 17.97 -23.30 6.82
CA PRO A 131 17.13 -23.74 7.92
C PRO A 131 17.10 -22.67 9.03
N LEU A 132 16.43 -21.55 8.75
CA LEU A 132 16.36 -20.40 9.64
C LEU A 132 15.34 -20.64 10.77
N ARG A 133 15.72 -20.28 11.99
CA ARG A 133 14.83 -20.24 13.15
C ARG A 133 13.91 -19.02 13.05
N ALA A 134 12.77 -19.07 13.75
CA ALA A 134 11.80 -17.97 13.77
C ALA A 134 12.44 -16.61 14.12
N GLY A 135 13.32 -16.57 15.14
CA GLY A 135 14.02 -15.34 15.52
C GLY A 135 14.96 -14.80 14.44
N GLU A 136 15.66 -15.67 13.71
CA GLU A 136 16.55 -15.28 12.60
C GLU A 136 15.73 -14.70 11.45
N VAL A 137 14.59 -15.32 11.11
CA VAL A 137 13.66 -14.81 10.10
C VAL A 137 13.12 -13.44 10.51
N THR A 138 12.79 -13.24 11.79
CA THR A 138 12.35 -11.94 12.29
C THR A 138 13.43 -10.87 12.13
N VAL A 139 14.68 -11.16 12.56
CA VAL A 139 15.81 -10.22 12.42
C VAL A 139 16.08 -9.90 10.95
N LEU A 140 16.10 -10.91 10.08
CA LEU A 140 16.29 -10.74 8.64
C LEU A 140 15.19 -9.87 8.03
N THR A 141 13.93 -10.12 8.39
CA THR A 141 12.78 -9.36 7.88
C THR A 141 12.83 -7.90 8.34
N VAL A 142 13.07 -7.65 9.62
CA VAL A 142 13.19 -6.29 10.15
C VAL A 142 14.38 -5.55 9.52
N GLY A 143 15.54 -6.21 9.42
CA GLY A 143 16.72 -5.65 8.76
C GLY A 143 16.44 -5.30 7.30
N TRP A 144 15.79 -6.20 6.57
CA TRP A 144 15.39 -5.98 5.17
C TRP A 144 14.42 -4.81 5.02
N VAL A 145 13.38 -4.72 5.87
CA VAL A 145 12.43 -3.59 5.89
C VAL A 145 13.16 -2.27 6.15
N LEU A 146 14.10 -2.24 7.09
CA LEU A 146 14.89 -1.04 7.38
C LEU A 146 15.77 -0.64 6.20
N VAL A 147 16.48 -1.59 5.58
CA VAL A 147 17.29 -1.34 4.37
C VAL A 147 16.42 -0.76 3.28
N TRP A 148 15.28 -1.39 2.97
CA TRP A 148 14.38 -0.95 1.91
C TRP A 148 13.74 0.42 2.20
N ALA A 149 13.39 0.69 3.45
CA ALA A 149 12.89 1.99 3.88
C ALA A 149 13.95 3.09 3.75
N LEU A 150 15.19 2.82 4.17
CA LEU A 150 16.31 3.76 4.07
C LEU A 150 16.74 3.99 2.62
N LEU A 151 16.61 2.98 1.75
CA LEU A 151 16.86 3.11 0.31
C LEU A 151 16.01 4.19 -0.36
N SER A 152 14.84 4.53 0.21
CA SER A 152 14.02 5.64 -0.28
C SER A 152 14.66 7.02 -0.10
N ARG A 153 15.64 7.17 0.82
CA ARG A 153 16.34 8.45 1.06
C ARG A 153 17.33 8.80 -0.04
N PHE A 154 17.86 7.81 -0.75
CA PHE A 154 18.81 8.02 -1.85
C PHE A 154 18.12 8.42 -3.16
N ARG A 155 16.78 8.41 -3.21
CA ARG A 155 16.04 8.92 -4.35
C ARG A 155 15.77 10.40 -4.21
N ALA A 156 15.96 11.16 -5.30
CA ALA A 156 15.65 12.58 -5.35
C ALA A 156 14.17 12.89 -5.03
N ASP A 157 13.26 12.02 -5.45
CA ASP A 157 11.82 12.13 -5.17
C ASP A 157 11.41 11.63 -3.78
N ARG A 158 12.36 11.05 -3.02
CA ARG A 158 12.17 10.40 -1.71
C ARG A 158 11.08 9.32 -1.68
N GLN A 159 10.61 8.81 -2.83
CA GLN A 159 9.58 7.78 -2.88
C GLN A 159 10.17 6.40 -2.56
N PHE A 160 9.34 5.42 -2.21
CA PHE A 160 9.83 4.04 -2.16
C PHE A 160 10.14 3.54 -3.58
N TRP A 161 11.06 2.58 -3.71
CA TRP A 161 11.45 2.05 -5.01
C TRP A 161 10.30 1.35 -5.75
N HIS A 162 9.47 0.59 -5.03
CA HIS A 162 8.27 -0.03 -5.61
C HIS A 162 7.27 1.00 -6.13
N ASP A 163 7.14 2.17 -5.48
CA ASP A 163 6.32 3.28 -5.96
C ASP A 163 6.88 3.84 -7.27
N ALA A 164 8.20 4.05 -7.33
CA ALA A 164 8.85 4.57 -8.53
C ALA A 164 8.70 3.64 -9.74
N TRP A 165 8.88 2.32 -9.53
CA TRP A 165 8.69 1.29 -10.55
C TRP A 165 7.24 1.17 -11.01
N ALA A 166 6.27 1.28 -10.09
CA ALA A 166 4.84 1.30 -10.41
C ALA A 166 4.38 2.60 -11.10
N GLY A 167 5.22 3.65 -11.10
CA GLY A 167 4.84 4.98 -11.57
C GLY A 167 3.85 5.68 -10.62
N THR A 168 3.94 5.38 -9.33
CA THR A 168 3.10 5.93 -8.27
C THR A 168 3.92 6.80 -7.32
N ARG A 169 3.24 7.69 -6.60
CA ARG A 169 3.84 8.61 -5.63
C ARG A 169 2.92 8.74 -4.42
N LEU A 170 3.51 8.77 -3.24
CA LEU A 170 2.84 9.16 -2.01
C LEU A 170 3.02 10.67 -1.82
N ILE A 171 1.91 11.39 -1.62
CA ILE A 171 1.89 12.84 -1.42
C ILE A 171 1.31 13.20 -0.06
N ASP A 172 1.77 14.31 0.51
CA ASP A 172 1.15 14.95 1.68
C ASP A 172 -0.15 15.63 1.25
N VAL A 173 -1.23 15.41 2.00
CA VAL A 173 -2.53 16.07 1.76
C VAL A 173 -2.99 16.87 2.97
N ARG A 174 -2.10 17.21 3.90
CA ARG A 174 -2.42 18.19 4.94
C ARG A 174 -2.75 19.54 4.29
N PRO A 175 -3.74 20.28 4.82
CA PRO A 175 -4.01 21.65 4.38
C PRO A 175 -2.73 22.48 4.54
N THR A 176 -2.33 23.20 3.49
CA THR A 176 -1.30 24.23 3.61
C THR A 176 -1.81 25.26 4.60
N ALA A 177 -1.03 25.59 5.63
CA ALA A 177 -1.40 26.64 6.57
C ALA A 177 -1.66 27.95 5.79
N PRO A 178 -2.71 28.71 6.15
CA PRO A 178 -3.04 29.99 5.51
C PRO A 178 -1.95 31.04 5.70
#